data_AF-A0A5C7IS42-F1
#
_entry.id   AF-A0A5C7IS42-F1
#
_cell.length_a   1.000
_cell.length_b   1.000
_cell.length_c   1.000
_cell.angle_alpha   90.00
_cell.angle_beta   90.00
_cell.angle_gamma   90.00
#
_symmetry.space_group_name_H-M   'P 1'
#
loop_
_entity.id
_entity.type
_entity.pdbx_description
1 polymer ?
#
loop_
_entity_poly.entity_id
_entity_poly.type
_entity_poly.pdbx_seq_one_letter_code
_entity_poly.pdbx_strand_id
1 'polypeptide(L)'
;MVDLCDANSSPSNSSIEVIRIDNAYFPSEIFAYMSSFPTPDVNECKKAVFDDCFCAAGVWFNSVCIKKRMPFLNGRRSNSSTDNRVAFIKVPKIELHQVDEDTQVEDMILVDWVLCCVKAGNLRSIVSHDLEVLGDFKRFETMTMIGLWCICSNPTLRPSMKKVIQMLEGTVEVGVPPEVVAQIS
;
A
#
# COMPACT_ATOMS: atom_id res chain seq x y z
N MET A 1 -10.34 3.61 -12.81
CA MET A 1 -9.29 4.66 -12.69
C MET A 1 -9.64 5.42 -11.45
N VAL A 2 -8.78 5.45 -10.43
CA VAL A 2 -9.09 6.14 -9.17
C VAL A 2 -8.94 7.64 -9.44
N ASP A 3 -10.01 8.40 -9.27
CA ASP A 3 -9.96 9.85 -9.27
C ASP A 3 -9.73 10.32 -7.83
N LEU A 4 -8.56 10.92 -7.60
CA LEU A 4 -8.16 11.41 -6.27
C LEU A 4 -8.68 12.84 -6.00
N CYS A 5 -9.42 13.42 -6.94
CA CYS A 5 -10.06 14.74 -6.83
C CYS A 5 -11.60 14.68 -6.91
N ASP A 6 -12.21 13.48 -6.92
CA ASP A 6 -13.65 13.32 -7.05
C ASP A 6 -14.38 14.05 -5.92
N ALA A 7 -15.36 14.90 -6.22
CA ALA A 7 -16.08 15.69 -5.20
C ALA A 7 -16.98 14.83 -4.27
N ASN A 8 -17.24 13.58 -4.66
CA ASN A 8 -18.00 12.60 -3.88
C ASN A 8 -17.12 11.70 -3.00
N SER A 9 -15.81 11.64 -3.26
CA SER A 9 -14.84 11.24 -2.25
C SER A 9 -14.54 12.52 -1.50
N SER A 10 -15.01 12.69 -0.27
CA SER A 10 -14.45 13.80 0.52
C SER A 10 -12.97 13.50 0.67
N PRO A 11 -12.13 14.36 0.07
CA PRO A 11 -11.28 15.07 0.97
C PRO A 11 -11.09 16.52 0.56
N SER A 12 -11.22 17.40 1.54
CA SER A 12 -10.45 18.63 1.56
C SER A 12 -9.00 18.34 1.13
N ASN A 13 -8.39 19.28 0.38
CA ASN A 13 -7.00 19.29 -0.09
C ASN A 13 -5.92 18.93 0.98
N SER A 14 -6.31 18.75 2.24
CA SER A 14 -5.53 18.28 3.38
C SER A 14 -5.30 16.76 3.47
N SER A 15 -6.04 15.90 2.75
CA SER A 15 -5.92 14.43 2.93
C SER A 15 -4.91 13.72 2.02
N ILE A 16 -4.22 14.43 1.12
CA ILE A 16 -3.29 13.81 0.16
C ILE A 16 -1.91 14.45 0.31
N GLU A 17 -0.86 13.64 0.20
CA GLU A 17 0.52 14.09 0.11
C GLU A 17 1.26 13.48 -1.07
N VAL A 18 2.37 14.13 -1.45
CA VAL A 18 3.31 13.58 -2.43
C VAL A 18 4.61 13.26 -1.73
N ILE A 19 4.87 11.97 -1.58
CA ILE A 19 6.10 11.43 -1.02
C ILE A 19 7.20 11.50 -2.08
N ARG A 20 8.38 11.98 -1.69
CA ARG A 20 9.61 11.97 -2.49
C ARG A 20 10.45 10.75 -2.13
N ILE A 21 10.94 10.03 -3.13
CA ILE A 21 11.84 8.89 -2.97
C ILE A 21 13.04 9.08 -3.89
N ASP A 22 14.21 9.33 -3.31
CA ASP A 22 15.46 9.46 -4.06
C ASP A 22 16.00 8.09 -4.52
N ASN A 23 16.69 8.12 -5.66
CA ASN A 23 17.26 6.96 -6.35
C ASN A 23 16.21 5.87 -6.65
N ALA A 24 15.00 6.29 -7.02
CA ALA A 24 13.87 5.39 -7.26
C ALA A 24 13.16 5.69 -8.57
N TYR A 25 12.60 4.64 -9.18
CA TYR A 25 11.85 4.73 -10.43
C TYR A 25 10.90 3.55 -10.63
N PHE A 26 9.96 3.72 -11.57
CA PHE A 26 9.01 2.67 -11.99
C PHE A 26 9.30 2.32 -13.46
N PRO A 27 9.92 1.16 -13.76
CA PRO A 27 10.33 0.79 -15.11
C PRO A 27 9.17 0.58 -16.09
N SER A 28 7.96 0.32 -15.59
CA SER A 28 6.81 0.06 -16.44
C SER A 28 6.35 1.33 -17.16
N GLU A 29 6.54 1.35 -18.48
CA GLU A 29 6.07 2.45 -19.35
C GLU A 29 4.75 2.13 -20.06
N ILE A 30 4.42 0.85 -20.29
CA ILE A 30 3.34 0.48 -21.22
C ILE A 30 1.94 0.85 -20.69
N PHE A 31 1.66 0.59 -19.41
CA PHE A 31 0.33 0.82 -18.84
C PHE A 31 0.25 2.08 -17.99
N ALA A 32 1.38 2.46 -17.41
CA ALA A 32 1.48 3.52 -16.42
C ALA A 32 1.87 4.87 -17.02
N TYR A 33 2.54 4.94 -18.18
CA TYR A 33 2.93 6.22 -18.77
C TYR A 33 1.70 7.07 -19.11
N MET A 34 1.75 8.36 -18.74
CA MET A 34 0.73 9.35 -19.10
C MET A 34 1.30 10.40 -20.04
N SER A 35 2.29 11.15 -19.57
CA SER A 35 2.91 12.26 -20.30
C SER A 35 4.30 12.55 -19.73
N SER A 36 5.08 13.33 -20.46
CA SER A 36 6.35 13.84 -19.98
C SER A 36 6.57 15.28 -20.42
N PHE A 37 7.33 16.04 -19.63
CA PHE A 37 7.69 17.42 -19.93
C PHE A 37 9.08 17.75 -19.40
N PRO A 38 9.83 18.64 -20.07
CA PRO A 38 11.12 19.10 -19.59
C PRO A 38 10.92 20.04 -18.40
N THR A 39 11.67 19.82 -17.33
CA THR A 39 11.78 20.75 -16.20
C THR A 39 13.14 20.59 -15.51
N PRO A 40 13.92 21.68 -15.37
CA PRO A 40 15.16 21.66 -14.60
C PRO A 40 14.91 21.59 -13.09
N ASP A 41 13.72 21.97 -12.61
CA ASP A 41 13.37 21.94 -11.19
C ASP A 41 12.58 20.68 -10.84
N VAL A 42 13.19 19.84 -9.99
CA VAL A 42 12.58 18.62 -9.48
C VAL A 42 11.26 18.88 -8.74
N ASN A 43 11.06 20.07 -8.15
CA ASN A 43 9.83 20.42 -7.45
C ASN A 43 8.67 20.75 -8.39
N GLU A 44 8.94 21.22 -9.61
CA GLU A 44 7.90 21.36 -10.64
C GLU A 44 7.32 19.99 -11.01
N CYS A 45 8.16 18.94 -11.03
CA CYS A 45 7.68 17.57 -11.22
C CYS A 45 6.78 17.12 -10.06
N LYS A 46 7.18 17.39 -8.80
CA LYS A 46 6.35 17.11 -7.62
C LYS A 46 4.98 17.80 -7.71
N LYS A 47 4.97 19.09 -8.06
CA LYS A 47 3.75 19.88 -8.22
C LYS A 47 2.87 19.34 -9.35
N ALA A 48 3.45 19.00 -10.51
CA ALA A 48 2.70 18.44 -11.63
C ALA A 48 2.07 17.07 -11.35
N VAL A 49 2.62 16.31 -10.39
CA VAL A 49 2.00 15.09 -9.84
C VAL A 49 0.86 15.45 -8.91
N PHE A 50 1.06 16.40 -7.98
CA PHE A 50 0.02 16.82 -7.04
C PHE A 50 -1.22 17.37 -7.75
N ASP A 51 -1.03 18.28 -8.71
CA ASP A 51 -2.10 19.03 -9.36
C ASP A 51 -2.94 18.21 -10.36
N ASP A 52 -2.49 17.01 -10.77
CA ASP A 52 -3.21 16.17 -11.75
C ASP A 52 -3.95 15.02 -11.06
N CYS A 53 -5.26 15.04 -11.18
CA CYS A 53 -6.18 14.10 -10.54
C CYS A 53 -6.02 12.64 -10.96
N PHE A 54 -5.55 12.39 -12.19
CA PHE A 54 -5.29 11.04 -12.70
C PHE A 54 -3.84 10.60 -12.53
N CYS A 55 -2.93 11.55 -12.26
CA CYS A 55 -1.53 11.27 -11.99
C CYS A 55 -1.35 10.76 -10.57
N ALA A 56 -0.87 9.53 -10.46
CA ALA A 56 -0.58 8.90 -9.18
C ALA A 56 0.91 8.97 -8.82
N ALA A 57 1.81 9.13 -9.80
CA ALA A 57 3.25 9.25 -9.55
C ALA A 57 3.99 10.03 -10.65
N GLY A 58 5.21 10.46 -10.34
CA GLY A 58 6.14 11.05 -11.29
C GLY A 58 7.54 10.48 -11.12
N VAL A 59 8.32 10.42 -12.20
CA VAL A 59 9.75 10.13 -12.17
C VAL A 59 10.49 11.28 -12.83
N TRP A 60 11.31 11.99 -12.06
CA TRP A 60 12.19 13.03 -12.55
C TRP A 60 13.59 12.46 -12.82
N PHE A 61 14.10 12.65 -14.04
CA PHE A 61 15.42 12.21 -14.46
C PHE A 61 15.92 13.08 -15.62
N ASN A 62 17.19 13.49 -15.58
CA ASN A 62 17.82 14.32 -16.63
C ASN A 62 16.98 15.55 -17.03
N SER A 63 16.44 16.27 -16.05
CA SER A 63 15.57 17.43 -16.27
C SER A 63 14.29 17.13 -17.06
N VAL A 64 13.80 15.89 -17.00
CA VAL A 64 12.52 15.48 -17.58
C VAL A 64 11.67 14.85 -16.48
N CYS A 65 10.43 15.30 -16.36
CA CYS A 65 9.42 14.69 -15.51
C CYS A 65 8.55 13.75 -16.34
N ILE A 66 8.41 12.49 -15.92
CA ILE A 66 7.52 11.49 -16.52
C ILE A 66 6.37 11.23 -15.55
N LYS A 67 5.14 11.60 -15.94
CA LYS A 67 3.92 11.38 -15.17
C LYS A 67 3.38 9.99 -15.42
N LYS A 68 2.91 9.35 -14.34
CA LYS A 68 2.42 7.98 -14.36
C LYS A 68 1.11 7.81 -13.59
N ARG A 69 0.26 6.94 -14.14
CA ARG A 69 -0.96 6.43 -13.51
C ARG A 69 -0.74 5.03 -12.95
N MET A 70 -1.69 4.59 -12.13
CA MET A 70 -1.76 3.19 -11.67
C MET A 70 -2.08 2.21 -12.82
N PRO A 71 -1.60 0.95 -12.75
CA PRO A 71 -0.79 0.36 -11.68
C PRO A 71 0.72 0.58 -11.87
N PHE A 72 1.45 0.81 -10.77
CA PHE A 72 2.91 0.80 -10.78
C PHE A 72 3.42 -0.64 -10.69
N LEU A 73 4.25 -1.05 -11.63
CA LEU A 73 4.84 -2.39 -11.66
C LEU A 73 6.36 -2.31 -11.50
N ASN A 74 6.89 -3.24 -10.72
CA ASN A 74 8.33 -3.45 -10.55
C ASN A 74 9.08 -2.19 -10.10
N GLY A 75 8.49 -1.40 -9.21
CA GLY A 75 9.15 -0.22 -8.63
C GLY A 75 10.50 -0.61 -8.06
N ARG A 76 11.54 0.14 -8.44
CA ARG A 76 12.93 -0.16 -8.09
C ARG A 76 13.53 1.02 -7.36
N ARG A 77 14.33 0.72 -6.34
CA ARG A 77 15.22 1.65 -5.69
C ARG A 77 16.66 1.18 -5.89
N SER A 78 17.51 2.08 -6.35
CA SER A 78 18.95 1.87 -6.46
C SER A 78 19.62 2.43 -5.22
N ASN A 79 20.64 1.73 -4.72
CA ASN A 79 21.50 2.25 -3.67
C ASN A 79 22.72 3.00 -4.24
N SER A 80 22.82 3.13 -5.57
CA SER A 80 23.89 3.91 -6.18
C SER A 80 23.64 5.40 -5.96
N SER A 81 24.64 6.09 -5.42
CA SER A 81 24.65 7.56 -5.32
C SER A 81 24.67 8.27 -6.67
N THR A 82 24.89 7.53 -7.78
CA THR A 82 24.88 8.08 -9.14
C THR A 82 23.51 7.98 -9.82
N ASP A 83 22.54 7.30 -9.22
CA ASP A 83 21.22 7.14 -9.82
C ASP A 83 20.36 8.38 -9.54
N ASN A 84 20.54 9.42 -10.34
CA ASN A 84 19.89 10.73 -10.19
C ASN A 84 18.36 10.73 -10.48
N ARG A 85 17.70 9.56 -10.39
CA ARG A 85 16.25 9.42 -10.55
C ARG A 85 15.55 9.73 -9.25
N VAL A 86 14.52 10.57 -9.32
CA VAL A 86 13.66 10.90 -8.16
C VAL A 86 12.24 10.47 -8.49
N ALA A 87 11.67 9.60 -7.65
CA ALA A 87 10.27 9.23 -7.75
C ALA A 87 9.42 10.08 -6.81
N PHE A 88 8.22 10.41 -7.28
CA PHE A 88 7.17 11.06 -6.51
C PHE A 88 5.95 10.16 -6.53
N ILE A 89 5.34 9.91 -5.37
CA ILE A 89 4.11 9.12 -5.26
C ILE A 89 3.07 9.94 -4.53
N LYS A 90 1.89 10.10 -5.13
CA LYS A 90 0.72 10.68 -4.50
C LYS A 90 0.08 9.62 -3.61
N VAL A 91 -0.01 9.87 -2.31
CA VAL A 91 -0.61 8.97 -1.32
C VAL A 91 -1.63 9.72 -0.48
N PRO A 92 -2.71 9.06 -0.05
CA PRO A 92 -3.58 9.60 0.99
C PRO A 92 -2.80 9.71 2.32
N LYS A 93 -2.89 10.86 2.98
CA LYS A 93 -2.58 11.03 4.40
C LYS A 93 -3.69 10.34 5.19
N ILE A 94 -3.38 9.16 5.70
CA ILE A 94 -4.24 8.48 6.65
C ILE A 94 -3.81 8.99 8.03
N GLU A 95 -4.61 9.85 8.63
CA GLU A 95 -4.56 9.98 10.08
C GLU A 95 -5.09 8.66 10.62
N LEU A 96 -4.21 7.89 11.28
CA LEU A 96 -4.60 6.73 12.10
C LEU A 96 -5.51 7.27 13.21
N HIS A 97 -6.77 7.54 12.89
CA HIS A 97 -7.76 7.90 13.88
C HIS A 97 -7.78 6.75 14.88
N GLN A 98 -7.55 7.09 16.14
CA GLN A 98 -7.96 6.22 17.23
C GLN A 98 -9.42 5.89 16.94
N VAL A 99 -9.73 4.60 16.91
CA VAL A 99 -11.08 4.10 16.64
C VAL A 99 -11.98 4.68 17.73
N ASP A 100 -12.61 5.83 17.45
CA ASP A 100 -13.76 6.29 18.20
C ASP A 100 -14.94 5.40 17.81
N GLU A 101 -15.78 5.07 18.79
CA GLU A 101 -16.88 4.10 18.71
C GLU A 101 -17.91 4.36 17.59
N ASP A 102 -17.83 5.51 16.90
CA ASP A 102 -18.74 5.93 15.84
C ASP A 102 -18.16 5.82 14.40
N THR A 103 -16.96 5.26 14.22
CA THR A 103 -16.38 5.11 12.86
C THR A 103 -17.13 4.02 12.08
N GLN A 104 -17.83 4.39 10.99
CA GLN A 104 -18.52 3.43 10.14
C GLN A 104 -17.52 2.49 9.46
N VAL A 105 -17.86 1.20 9.38
CA VAL A 105 -17.01 0.12 8.80
C VAL A 105 -16.58 0.43 7.35
N GLU A 106 -17.35 1.27 6.65
CA GLU A 106 -17.14 1.66 5.26
C GLU A 106 -15.92 2.57 5.05
N ASP A 107 -15.42 3.23 6.10
CA ASP A 107 -14.24 4.10 6.06
C ASP A 107 -12.93 3.38 6.48
N MET A 108 -13.03 2.12 6.94
CA MET A 108 -11.86 1.35 7.36
C MET A 108 -11.15 0.70 6.16
N ILE A 109 -9.83 0.86 6.09
CA ILE A 109 -8.99 0.13 5.15
C ILE A 109 -9.08 -1.37 5.50
N LEU A 110 -9.23 -2.22 4.49
CA LEU A 110 -9.39 -3.68 4.65
C LEU A 110 -8.39 -4.29 5.64
N VAL A 111 -7.12 -3.86 5.57
CA VAL A 111 -6.06 -4.35 6.46
C VAL A 111 -6.31 -3.98 7.92
N ASP A 112 -6.74 -2.76 8.19
CA ASP A 112 -6.98 -2.27 9.54
C ASP A 112 -8.18 -2.99 10.16
N TRP A 113 -9.24 -3.19 9.38
CA TRP A 113 -10.40 -3.97 9.80
C TRP A 113 -10.02 -5.41 10.14
N VAL A 114 -9.27 -6.08 9.25
CA VAL A 114 -8.76 -7.44 9.49
C VAL A 114 -7.90 -7.50 10.75
N LEU A 115 -6.98 -6.54 10.92
CA LEU A 115 -6.10 -6.48 12.08
C LEU A 115 -6.89 -6.30 13.39
N CYS A 116 -7.92 -5.44 13.38
CA CYS A 116 -8.83 -5.26 14.52
C CYS A 116 -9.58 -6.54 14.86
N CYS A 117 -10.12 -7.24 13.86
CA CYS A 117 -10.78 -8.53 14.06
C CYS A 117 -9.83 -9.60 14.63
N VAL A 118 -8.58 -9.66 14.18
CA VAL A 118 -7.57 -10.58 14.72
C VAL A 118 -7.27 -10.25 16.18
N LYS A 119 -7.04 -8.97 16.52
CA LYS A 119 -6.78 -8.53 17.89
C LYS A 119 -7.96 -8.80 18.84
N ALA A 120 -9.18 -8.61 18.35
CA ALA A 120 -10.41 -8.88 19.12
C ALA A 120 -10.76 -10.38 19.21
N GLY A 121 -10.02 -11.27 18.53
CA GLY A 121 -10.36 -12.70 18.44
C GLY A 121 -11.66 -12.97 17.69
N ASN A 122 -12.13 -12.04 16.86
CA ASN A 122 -13.41 -12.10 16.15
C ASN A 122 -13.22 -12.20 14.62
N LEU A 123 -12.21 -12.94 14.16
CA LEU A 123 -11.93 -13.09 12.74
C LEU A 123 -13.08 -13.73 11.94
N ARG A 124 -13.93 -14.51 12.62
CA ARG A 124 -15.11 -15.14 12.04
C ARG A 124 -16.15 -14.15 11.50
N SER A 125 -16.20 -12.92 12.02
CA SER A 125 -17.14 -11.92 11.54
C SER A 125 -16.88 -11.50 10.09
N ILE A 126 -15.64 -11.60 9.62
CA ILE A 126 -15.23 -11.20 8.26
C ILE A 126 -15.90 -12.10 7.20
N VAL A 127 -16.08 -13.37 7.51
CA VAL A 127 -16.55 -14.41 6.59
C VAL A 127 -17.86 -15.03 7.05
N SER A 128 -18.63 -14.30 7.86
CA SER A 128 -19.90 -14.76 8.45
C SER A 128 -20.92 -15.24 7.40
N HIS A 129 -20.85 -14.68 6.19
CA HIS A 129 -21.72 -15.01 5.07
C HIS A 129 -21.15 -16.06 4.11
N ASP A 130 -19.91 -16.52 4.29
CA ASP A 130 -19.25 -17.47 3.41
C ASP A 130 -19.18 -18.86 4.04
N LEU A 131 -20.17 -19.71 3.73
CA LEU A 131 -20.30 -21.05 4.29
C LEU A 131 -19.15 -21.99 3.89
N GLU A 132 -18.55 -21.80 2.71
CA GLU A 132 -17.42 -22.60 2.25
C GLU A 132 -16.18 -22.28 3.10
N VAL A 133 -15.90 -21.00 3.30
CA VAL A 133 -14.78 -20.55 4.14
C VAL A 133 -15.00 -20.92 5.60
N LEU A 134 -16.23 -20.86 6.10
CA LEU A 134 -16.56 -21.32 7.45
C LEU A 134 -16.38 -22.83 7.64
N GLY A 135 -16.53 -23.62 6.57
CA GLY A 135 -16.26 -25.06 6.56
C GLY A 135 -14.78 -25.40 6.79
N ASP A 136 -13.87 -24.51 6.41
CA ASP A 136 -12.41 -24.62 6.64
C ASP A 136 -11.85 -23.34 7.28
N PHE A 137 -12.47 -22.95 8.40
CA PHE A 137 -12.12 -21.70 9.08
C PHE A 137 -10.65 -21.65 9.55
N LYS A 138 -10.08 -22.80 9.91
CA LYS A 138 -8.67 -22.91 10.31
C LYS A 138 -7.73 -22.53 9.16
N ARG A 139 -8.05 -22.94 7.94
CA ARG A 139 -7.28 -22.52 6.75
C ARG A 139 -7.42 -21.03 6.50
N PHE A 140 -8.62 -20.46 6.66
CA PHE A 140 -8.83 -19.02 6.55
C PHE A 140 -8.03 -18.21 7.57
N GLU A 141 -8.03 -18.64 8.83
CA GLU A 141 -7.22 -18.03 9.89
C GLU A 141 -5.73 -18.09 9.55
N THR A 142 -5.24 -19.25 9.11
CA THR A 142 -3.84 -19.44 8.69
C THR A 142 -3.49 -18.51 7.51
N MET A 143 -4.34 -18.44 6.49
CA MET A 143 -4.15 -17.57 5.34
C MET A 143 -4.15 -16.09 5.73
N THR A 144 -5.00 -15.70 6.67
CA THR A 144 -5.06 -14.34 7.21
C THR A 144 -3.74 -13.98 7.88
N MET A 145 -3.22 -14.86 8.74
CA MET A 145 -1.94 -14.64 9.43
C MET A 145 -0.75 -14.57 8.47
N ILE A 146 -0.72 -15.43 7.44
CA ILE A 146 0.28 -15.37 6.36
C ILE A 146 0.16 -14.04 5.59
N GLY A 147 -1.07 -13.61 5.28
CA GLY A 147 -1.35 -12.33 4.63
C GLY A 147 -0.81 -11.15 5.42
N LEU A 148 -1.06 -11.13 6.74
CA LEU A 148 -0.53 -10.12 7.66
C LEU A 148 1.01 -10.11 7.69
N TRP A 149 1.65 -11.29 7.71
CA TRP A 149 3.12 -11.40 7.57
C TRP A 149 3.64 -10.81 6.24
N CYS A 150 2.92 -11.01 5.14
CA CYS A 150 3.33 -10.52 3.82
C CYS A 150 3.26 -8.99 3.70
N ILE A 151 2.33 -8.35 4.42
CA ILE A 151 2.13 -6.91 4.40
C ILE A 151 2.86 -6.19 5.54
N CYS A 152 3.64 -6.90 6.37
CA CYS A 152 4.36 -6.33 7.50
C CYS A 152 5.03 -4.99 7.15
N SER A 153 4.91 -4.00 8.04
CA SER A 153 5.45 -2.66 7.79
C SER A 153 6.98 -2.69 7.64
N ASN A 154 7.66 -3.58 8.38
CA ASN A 154 9.08 -3.82 8.22
C ASN A 154 9.35 -4.84 7.09
N PRO A 155 9.95 -4.43 5.95
CA PRO A 155 10.19 -5.33 4.83
C PRO A 155 11.13 -6.49 5.14
N THR A 156 12.03 -6.35 6.12
CA THR A 156 12.99 -7.42 6.47
C THR A 156 12.33 -8.58 7.22
N LEU A 157 11.14 -8.36 7.77
CA LEU A 157 10.36 -9.37 8.49
C LEU A 157 9.40 -10.12 7.57
N ARG A 158 9.12 -9.58 6.38
CA ARG A 158 8.24 -10.22 5.39
C ARG A 158 8.84 -11.58 4.97
N PRO A 159 8.04 -12.66 4.94
CA PRO A 159 8.52 -13.97 4.52
C PRO A 159 8.87 -13.97 3.02
N SER A 160 9.86 -14.79 2.65
CA SER A 160 10.10 -15.09 1.24
C SER A 160 8.94 -15.89 0.67
N MET A 161 8.74 -15.83 -0.65
CA MET A 161 7.66 -16.60 -1.29
C MET A 161 7.79 -18.11 -1.07
N LYS A 162 9.03 -18.61 -0.98
CA LYS A 162 9.30 -20.01 -0.58
C LYS A 162 8.73 -20.32 0.81
N LYS A 163 8.96 -19.43 1.80
CA LYS A 163 8.44 -19.61 3.16
C LYS A 163 6.92 -19.49 3.21
N VAL A 164 6.34 -18.56 2.44
CA VAL A 164 4.88 -18.42 2.30
C VAL A 164 4.24 -19.71 1.77
N ILE A 165 4.81 -20.32 0.72
CA ILE A 165 4.31 -21.59 0.18
C ILE A 165 4.41 -22.70 1.24
N GLN A 166 5.55 -22.80 1.93
CA GLN A 166 5.72 -23.79 3.00
C GLN A 166 4.68 -23.63 4.13
N MET A 167 4.35 -22.39 4.49
CA MET A 167 3.30 -22.07 5.46
C MET A 167 1.90 -22.46 4.94
N LEU A 168 1.58 -22.17 3.68
CA LEU A 168 0.30 -22.54 3.06
C LEU A 168 0.13 -24.06 2.94
N GLU A 169 1.21 -24.79 2.69
CA GLU A 169 1.24 -26.26 2.62
C GLU A 169 1.23 -26.91 4.02
N GLY A 170 1.38 -26.13 5.09
CA GLY A 170 1.43 -26.63 6.47
C GLY A 170 2.75 -27.34 6.84
N THR A 171 3.81 -27.16 6.05
CA THR A 171 5.14 -27.73 6.34
C THR A 171 5.93 -26.91 7.36
N VAL A 172 5.53 -25.66 7.58
CA VAL A 172 6.11 -24.74 8.57
C VAL A 172 4.97 -24.07 9.34
N GLU A 173 5.09 -24.02 10.66
CA GLU A 173 4.10 -23.34 11.50
C GLU A 173 4.09 -21.82 11.26
N VAL A 174 2.88 -21.24 11.34
CA VAL A 174 2.66 -19.80 11.19
C VAL A 174 2.63 -19.17 12.57
N GLY A 175 3.63 -18.34 12.88
CA GLY A 175 3.66 -17.54 14.11
C GLY A 175 2.79 -16.30 14.03
N VAL A 176 2.69 -15.56 15.13
CA VAL A 176 1.94 -14.30 15.22
C VAL A 176 2.73 -13.16 14.55
N PRO A 177 2.14 -12.40 13.59
CA PRO A 177 2.77 -11.24 12.96
C PRO A 177 3.09 -10.12 13.97
N PRO A 178 4.20 -9.37 13.80
CA PRO A 178 4.61 -8.28 14.68
C PRO A 178 3.52 -7.23 14.94
N GLU A 179 2.70 -6.93 13.92
CA GLU A 179 1.63 -5.93 13.96
C GLU A 179 0.47 -6.33 14.89
N VAL A 180 0.33 -7.63 15.15
CA VAL A 180 -0.64 -8.16 16.13
C VAL A 180 -0.05 -8.09 17.54
N VAL A 181 1.26 -8.27 17.69
CA VAL A 181 1.97 -8.29 19.00
C VAL A 181 2.19 -6.89 19.56
N ALA A 182 2.45 -5.88 18.71
CA ALA A 182 2.92 -4.54 19.11
C ALA A 182 1.95 -3.70 19.97
N GLN A 183 0.78 -4.22 20.36
CA GLN A 183 -0.18 -3.55 21.24
C GLN A 183 -0.81 -4.48 22.30
N ILE A 184 -0.21 -5.64 22.56
CA ILE A 184 -0.62 -6.56 23.65
C ILE A 184 0.21 -6.31 24.94
N SER A 185 1.16 -5.37 24.89
CA SER A 185 1.99 -4.92 26.02
C SER A 185 1.52 -3.58 26.59
#